data_AF-A0A953UW27-F1
#
_entry.id   AF-A0A953UW27-F1
#
_cell.length_a   1.000
_cell.length_b   1.000
_cell.length_c   1.000
_cell.angle_alpha   90.00
_cell.angle_beta   90.00
_cell.angle_gamma   90.00
#
_symmetry.space_group_name_H-M   'P 1'
#
loop_
_entity.id
_entity.type
_entity.pdbx_description
1 polymer ?
#
loop_
_entity_poly.entity_id
_entity_poly.type
_entity_poly.pdbx_seq_one_letter_code
_entity_poly.pdbx_strand_id
1 'polypeptide(L)'
;MSLRRTIPLLMALLACAAAAADRLVIQGRNGPGKGKRIVLVSGDEEYRSEQALPQLARILSQRHGFDCTVLFAIDPKDGTINPNQSDNIPGLEALDSADLMVLFTRFRNLSDPQMKHLVDYVESGRPVVAMRTATHAFDLKSSTTYQRYSWNSKEWDGGFGRQVLGETWIDHHGRHAVQSSRGIVVKGQERHPILRGIPSGAIWVPTDVYRVRLPLPDGVEPLVLGEVLKGMNPSDEPVAGKQNDPMMPVAWTRTYIGAQGKPARIFTTTMGSAQDLLNDGFRRLLVNACYWAIGMEGRIAERSSVELVGAYEPLPFKFGGAAKGVKPSDLELP
;
A
#
# COMPACT_ATOMS: atom_id res chain seq x y z
N MET A 1 -5.03 34.51 70.37
CA MET A 1 -4.47 33.21 69.91
C MET A 1 -5.24 32.76 68.67
N SER A 2 -4.52 32.63 67.55
CA SER A 2 -4.80 31.87 66.32
C SER A 2 -6.19 31.97 65.64
N LEU A 3 -6.30 32.81 64.60
CA LEU A 3 -7.24 32.57 63.50
C LEU A 3 -6.58 31.61 62.50
N ARG A 4 -7.12 30.40 62.37
CA ARG A 4 -6.73 29.44 61.32
C ARG A 4 -7.37 29.87 59.98
N ARG A 5 -6.55 30.26 59.02
CA ARG A 5 -6.95 30.42 57.61
C ARG A 5 -6.79 29.06 56.91
N THR A 6 -7.91 28.43 56.56
CA THR A 6 -7.97 27.31 55.63
C THR A 6 -7.85 27.85 54.20
N ILE A 7 -6.77 27.48 53.50
CA ILE A 7 -6.59 27.73 52.07
C ILE A 7 -7.16 26.53 51.31
N PRO A 8 -8.15 26.69 50.42
CA PRO A 8 -8.61 25.58 49.60
C PRO A 8 -7.59 25.35 48.47
N LEU A 9 -7.05 24.13 48.41
CA LEU A 9 -6.19 23.66 47.32
C LEU A 9 -7.08 23.38 46.11
N LEU A 10 -7.05 24.26 45.11
CA LEU A 10 -7.75 24.05 43.85
C LEU A 10 -6.95 23.02 43.02
N MET A 11 -7.41 21.76 43.00
CA MET A 11 -6.90 20.74 42.07
C MET A 11 -7.44 21.04 40.68
N ALA A 12 -6.59 21.58 39.80
CA ALA A 12 -6.90 21.72 38.38
C ALA A 12 -6.82 20.34 37.72
N LEU A 13 -7.98 19.74 37.44
CA LEU A 13 -8.10 18.59 36.53
C LEU A 13 -7.80 19.08 35.11
N LEU A 14 -6.57 18.86 34.62
CA LEU A 14 -6.30 18.90 33.19
C LEU A 14 -7.01 17.71 32.54
N ALA A 15 -8.19 17.96 31.97
CA ALA A 15 -8.78 17.05 31.02
C ALA A 15 -7.95 17.13 29.72
N CYS A 16 -7.01 16.21 29.55
CA CYS A 16 -6.49 15.90 28.21
C CYS A 16 -7.65 15.32 27.42
N ALA A 17 -8.28 16.13 26.56
CA ALA A 17 -9.09 15.59 25.49
C ALA A 17 -8.18 14.67 24.67
N ALA A 18 -8.38 13.35 24.77
CA ALA A 18 -7.72 12.41 23.90
C ALA A 18 -8.19 12.73 22.48
N ALA A 19 -7.33 13.41 21.70
CA ALA A 19 -7.57 13.56 20.27
C ALA A 19 -7.78 12.15 19.70
N ALA A 20 -8.85 11.95 18.92
CA ALA A 20 -9.04 10.69 18.24
C ALA A 20 -7.78 10.40 17.42
N ALA A 21 -7.22 9.18 17.57
CA ALA A 21 -6.04 8.80 16.81
C ALA A 21 -6.35 8.94 15.32
N ASP A 22 -5.52 9.71 14.61
CA ASP A 22 -5.62 9.99 13.17
C ASP A 22 -4.96 8.89 12.32
N ARG A 23 -4.33 7.92 12.99
CA ARG A 23 -3.55 6.82 12.42
C ARG A 23 -3.65 5.58 13.30
N LEU A 24 -3.32 4.42 12.73
CA LEU A 24 -3.20 3.15 13.47
C LEU A 24 -1.71 2.83 13.67
N VAL A 25 -1.27 2.70 14.93
CA VAL A 25 0.11 2.33 15.27
C VAL A 25 0.13 0.93 15.86
N ILE A 26 0.91 0.03 15.27
CA ILE A 26 1.03 -1.36 15.70
C ILE A 26 2.50 -1.67 16.00
N GLN A 27 2.83 -1.81 17.28
CA GLN A 27 4.18 -2.17 17.72
C GLN A 27 4.52 -3.60 17.28
N GLY A 28 5.71 -3.76 16.70
CA GLY A 28 6.23 -5.05 16.28
C GLY A 28 6.41 -6.00 17.46
N ARG A 29 6.01 -7.27 17.27
CA ARG A 29 6.42 -8.34 18.19
C ARG A 29 7.90 -8.70 17.96
N ASN A 30 8.40 -9.73 18.63
CA ASN A 30 9.72 -10.25 18.28
C ASN A 30 9.69 -10.88 16.88
N GLY A 31 10.70 -10.58 16.06
CA GLY A 31 10.85 -11.13 14.72
C GLY A 31 11.99 -10.46 13.95
N PRO A 32 12.28 -10.91 12.73
CA PRO A 32 13.38 -10.37 11.92
C PRO A 32 13.29 -8.86 11.66
N GLY A 33 12.07 -8.31 11.59
CA GLY A 33 11.78 -6.90 11.34
C GLY A 33 11.93 -5.97 12.55
N LYS A 34 12.33 -6.49 13.72
CA LYS A 34 12.44 -5.69 14.94
C LYS A 34 13.36 -4.47 14.75
N GLY A 35 12.86 -3.30 15.14
CA GLY A 35 13.57 -2.03 15.01
C GLY A 35 13.49 -1.40 13.61
N LYS A 36 12.69 -1.97 12.70
CA LYS A 36 12.37 -1.40 11.40
C LYS A 36 10.95 -0.84 11.38
N ARG A 37 10.80 0.34 10.78
CA ARG A 37 9.53 1.08 10.72
C ARG A 37 8.97 1.07 9.30
N ILE A 38 7.76 0.57 9.17
CA ILE A 38 6.99 0.57 7.93
C ILE A 38 5.83 1.54 8.07
N VAL A 39 5.74 2.51 7.16
CA VAL A 39 4.57 3.41 7.06
C VAL A 39 3.73 2.95 5.88
N LEU A 40 2.46 2.65 6.13
CA LEU A 40 1.50 2.18 5.15
C LEU A 40 0.48 3.28 4.88
N VAL A 41 0.45 3.84 3.68
CA VAL A 41 -0.37 5.01 3.32
C VAL A 41 -1.56 4.56 2.50
N SER A 42 -2.76 4.64 3.08
CA SER A 42 -4.05 4.30 2.46
C SER A 42 -4.71 5.54 1.85
N GLY A 43 -5.60 5.33 0.88
CA GLY A 43 -6.35 6.42 0.25
C GLY A 43 -6.87 6.03 -1.13
N ASP A 44 -7.39 4.82 -1.26
CA ASP A 44 -8.12 4.34 -2.43
C ASP A 44 -9.57 4.01 -2.03
N GLU A 45 -10.51 4.57 -2.79
CA GLU A 45 -11.96 4.51 -2.54
C GLU A 45 -12.67 3.29 -3.13
N GLU A 46 -11.97 2.45 -3.88
CA GLU A 46 -12.59 1.36 -4.64
C GLU A 46 -12.20 -0.02 -4.06
N TYR A 47 -10.90 -0.28 -3.93
CA TYR A 47 -10.26 -1.55 -3.59
C TYR A 47 -10.00 -1.75 -2.09
N ARG A 48 -10.48 -0.83 -1.25
CA ARG A 48 -10.47 -0.93 0.22
C ARG A 48 -9.07 -0.91 0.82
N SER A 49 -8.25 0.05 0.41
CA SER A 49 -6.93 0.28 1.02
C SER A 49 -6.99 0.40 2.55
N GLU A 50 -8.07 0.95 3.09
CA GLU A 50 -8.35 1.12 4.52
C GLU A 50 -8.64 -0.20 5.26
N GLN A 51 -8.85 -1.30 4.55
CA GLN A 51 -8.95 -2.65 5.13
C GLN A 51 -7.74 -3.52 4.78
N ALA A 52 -7.18 -3.35 3.58
CA ALA A 52 -6.00 -4.09 3.12
C ALA A 52 -4.75 -3.74 3.95
N LEU A 53 -4.46 -2.45 4.12
CA LEU A 53 -3.22 -2.02 4.78
C LEU A 53 -3.19 -2.29 6.28
N PRO A 54 -4.27 -2.13 7.07
CA PRO A 54 -4.28 -2.60 8.46
C PRO A 54 -4.00 -4.09 8.58
N GLN A 55 -4.54 -4.93 7.69
CA GLN A 55 -4.28 -6.35 7.76
C GLN A 55 -2.85 -6.71 7.38
N LEU A 56 -2.30 -6.09 6.34
CA LEU A 56 -0.89 -6.25 5.99
C LEU A 56 0.03 -5.78 7.13
N ALA A 57 -0.27 -4.62 7.73
CA ALA A 57 0.45 -4.10 8.89
C ALA A 57 0.42 -5.06 10.08
N ARG A 58 -0.74 -5.65 10.39
CA ARG A 58 -0.85 -6.67 11.45
C ARG A 58 -0.02 -7.90 11.14
N ILE A 59 0.00 -8.38 9.89
CA ILE A 59 0.86 -9.52 9.51
C ILE A 59 2.34 -9.16 9.70
N LEU A 60 2.79 -8.05 9.14
CA LEU A 60 4.18 -7.57 9.23
C LEU A 60 4.60 -7.35 10.70
N SER A 61 3.74 -6.74 11.50
CA SER A 61 4.02 -6.44 12.89
C SER A 61 3.99 -7.69 13.79
N GLN A 62 2.91 -8.45 13.73
CA GLN A 62 2.66 -9.52 14.70
C GLN A 62 3.36 -10.83 14.33
N ARG A 63 3.66 -11.05 13.04
CA ARG A 63 4.36 -12.27 12.57
C ARG A 63 5.84 -12.03 12.29
N HIS A 64 6.24 -10.79 11.96
CA HIS A 64 7.60 -10.47 11.53
C HIS A 64 8.31 -9.43 12.39
N GLY A 65 7.60 -8.73 13.27
CA GLY A 65 8.19 -7.82 14.25
C GLY A 65 8.49 -6.41 13.74
N PHE A 66 7.95 -6.01 12.59
CA PHE A 66 8.05 -4.62 12.11
C PHE A 66 7.17 -3.69 12.96
N ASP A 67 7.65 -2.49 13.25
CA ASP A 67 6.78 -1.43 13.73
C ASP A 67 6.00 -0.87 12.53
N CYS A 68 4.68 -0.86 12.61
CA CYS A 68 3.84 -0.42 11.51
C CYS A 68 2.97 0.77 11.91
N THR A 69 2.96 1.80 11.07
CA THR A 69 2.03 2.93 11.17
C THR A 69 1.18 2.95 9.90
N VAL A 70 -0.15 2.83 10.04
CA VAL A 70 -1.08 2.96 8.93
C VAL A 70 -1.71 4.35 8.95
N LEU A 71 -1.57 5.07 7.85
CA LEU A 71 -2.16 6.38 7.61
C LEU A 71 -3.38 6.21 6.69
N PHE A 72 -4.38 7.05 6.90
CA PHE A 72 -5.66 6.95 6.19
C PHE A 72 -6.05 8.29 5.56
N ALA A 73 -6.88 8.23 4.53
CA ALA A 73 -7.71 9.36 4.16
C ALA A 73 -8.75 9.61 5.26
N ILE A 74 -8.71 10.79 5.89
CA ILE A 74 -9.54 11.11 7.06
C ILE A 74 -10.45 12.29 6.73
N ASP A 75 -11.75 12.15 7.00
CA ASP A 75 -12.67 13.29 6.96
C ASP A 75 -12.31 14.28 8.11
N PRO A 76 -11.86 15.50 7.79
CA PRO A 76 -11.45 16.46 8.82
C PRO A 76 -12.59 16.93 9.72
N LYS A 77 -13.86 16.71 9.33
CA LYS A 77 -15.02 17.17 10.12
C LYS A 77 -15.28 16.30 11.34
N ASP A 78 -15.06 14.98 11.22
CA ASP A 78 -15.43 14.03 12.27
C ASP A 78 -14.31 13.04 12.62
N GLY A 79 -13.18 13.05 11.90
CA GLY A 79 -12.03 12.18 12.15
C GLY A 79 -12.27 10.72 11.76
N THR A 80 -13.29 10.43 10.95
CA THR A 80 -13.53 9.08 10.43
C THR A 80 -12.66 8.79 9.21
N ILE A 81 -12.37 7.52 9.00
CA ILE A 81 -11.73 7.03 7.78
C ILE A 81 -12.72 7.21 6.62
N ASN A 82 -12.35 8.04 5.66
CA ASN A 82 -13.14 8.31 4.47
C ASN A 82 -12.24 8.20 3.23
N PRO A 83 -12.23 7.04 2.55
CA PRO A 83 -11.46 6.85 1.34
C PRO A 83 -11.79 7.83 0.20
N ASN A 84 -12.98 8.46 0.21
CA ASN A 84 -13.36 9.48 -0.77
C ASN A 84 -12.78 10.88 -0.43
N GLN A 85 -12.21 11.06 0.76
CA GLN A 85 -11.48 12.28 1.09
C GLN A 85 -10.14 12.28 0.32
N SER A 86 -10.06 13.09 -0.75
CA SER A 86 -8.92 13.05 -1.67
C SER A 86 -7.73 13.90 -1.22
N ASP A 87 -7.93 14.88 -0.34
CA ASP A 87 -6.96 15.94 -0.06
C ASP A 87 -6.44 15.98 1.39
N ASN A 88 -6.77 14.97 2.20
CA ASN A 88 -6.36 14.93 3.61
C ASN A 88 -5.93 13.54 4.07
N ILE A 89 -4.62 13.37 4.26
CA ILE A 89 -4.02 12.21 4.94
C ILE A 89 -3.13 12.75 6.07
N PRO A 90 -3.66 12.86 7.30
CA PRO A 90 -2.86 13.29 8.44
C PRO A 90 -1.79 12.24 8.78
N GLY A 91 -0.70 12.70 9.39
CA GLY A 91 0.35 11.82 9.89
C GLY A 91 1.48 11.49 8.91
N LEU A 92 1.50 12.11 7.72
CA LEU A 92 2.51 11.87 6.68
C LEU A 92 3.94 12.18 7.13
N GLU A 93 4.13 13.01 8.17
CA GLU A 93 5.43 13.24 8.81
C GLU A 93 6.07 11.97 9.39
N ALA A 94 5.29 10.90 9.61
CA ALA A 94 5.82 9.59 9.97
C ALA A 94 6.81 9.04 8.92
N LEU A 95 6.64 9.41 7.64
CA LEU A 95 7.54 9.03 6.56
C LEU A 95 8.96 9.57 6.77
N ASP A 96 9.15 10.67 7.49
CA ASP A 96 10.47 11.28 7.70
C ASP A 96 11.45 10.31 8.38
N SER A 97 10.94 9.33 9.13
CA SER A 97 11.74 8.33 9.85
C SER A 97 11.48 6.88 9.47
N ALA A 98 10.67 6.63 8.43
CA ALA A 98 10.35 5.29 7.97
C ALA A 98 11.52 4.62 7.23
N ASP A 99 11.67 3.30 7.42
CA ASP A 99 12.58 2.45 6.63
C ASP A 99 11.91 1.99 5.33
N LEU A 100 10.58 1.89 5.29
CA LEU A 100 9.78 1.47 4.13
C LEU A 100 8.45 2.24 4.07
N MET A 101 8.06 2.64 2.86
CA MET A 101 6.71 3.09 2.54
C MET A 101 5.96 1.99 1.78
N VAL A 102 4.80 1.60 2.28
CA VAL A 102 3.80 0.84 1.52
C VAL A 102 2.74 1.82 1.04
N LEU A 103 2.58 2.00 -0.26
CA LEU A 103 1.67 3.00 -0.83
C LEU A 103 0.48 2.31 -1.51
N PHE A 104 -0.72 2.66 -1.08
CA PHE A 104 -1.97 2.22 -1.71
C PHE A 104 -2.99 3.36 -1.71
N THR A 105 -2.75 4.31 -2.60
CA THR A 105 -3.56 5.51 -2.78
C THR A 105 -4.07 5.62 -4.21
N ARG A 106 -5.08 6.46 -4.42
CA ARG A 106 -5.64 6.76 -5.74
C ARG A 106 -5.99 8.23 -5.86
N PHE A 107 -5.53 8.89 -6.91
CA PHE A 107 -5.94 10.25 -7.27
C PHE A 107 -6.00 11.24 -6.10
N ARG A 108 -5.07 11.13 -5.13
CA ARG A 108 -5.02 12.04 -4.00
C ARG A 108 -4.64 13.43 -4.51
N ASN A 109 -5.38 14.43 -4.06
CA ASN A 109 -5.17 15.84 -4.35
C ASN A 109 -4.60 16.53 -3.10
N LEU A 110 -3.48 16.02 -2.59
CA LEU A 110 -2.88 16.51 -1.35
C LEU A 110 -2.28 17.90 -1.55
N SER A 111 -2.31 18.70 -0.49
CA SER A 111 -1.67 20.03 -0.45
C SER A 111 -0.14 19.93 -0.47
N ASP A 112 0.54 21.03 -0.80
CA ASP A 112 2.02 21.10 -0.78
C ASP A 112 2.65 20.61 0.54
N PRO A 113 2.16 21.02 1.74
CA PRO A 113 2.71 20.52 3.00
C PRO A 113 2.63 19.00 3.15
N GLN A 114 1.51 18.38 2.74
CA GLN A 114 1.36 16.93 2.80
C GLN A 114 2.19 16.21 1.74
N MET A 115 2.19 16.72 0.50
CA MET A 115 3.01 16.17 -0.58
C MET A 115 4.51 16.24 -0.28
N LYS A 116 4.96 17.25 0.46
CA LYS A 116 6.37 17.41 0.81
C LYS A 116 6.95 16.16 1.49
N HIS A 117 6.23 15.55 2.44
CA HIS A 117 6.72 14.34 3.12
C HIS A 117 6.84 13.13 2.18
N LEU A 118 5.90 12.97 1.24
CA LEU A 118 5.95 11.92 0.22
C LEU A 118 7.10 12.14 -0.75
N VAL A 119 7.27 13.37 -1.23
CA VAL A 119 8.35 13.73 -2.16
C VAL A 119 9.71 13.58 -1.49
N ASP A 120 9.90 14.13 -0.29
CA ASP A 120 11.16 13.98 0.46
C ASP A 120 11.49 12.51 0.70
N TYR A 121 10.50 11.67 1.00
CA TYR A 121 10.71 10.22 1.12
C TYR A 121 11.20 9.60 -0.19
N VAL A 122 10.48 9.82 -1.29
CA VAL A 122 10.79 9.23 -2.59
C VAL A 122 12.16 9.70 -3.11
N GLU A 123 12.43 11.01 -3.00
CA GLU A 123 13.67 11.62 -3.49
C GLU A 123 14.89 11.25 -2.63
N SER A 124 14.68 10.76 -1.40
CA SER A 124 15.77 10.30 -0.50
C SER A 124 16.38 8.95 -0.89
N GLY A 125 15.79 8.23 -1.84
CA GLY A 125 16.24 6.90 -2.24
C GLY A 125 15.80 5.77 -1.30
N ARG A 126 14.82 6.02 -0.43
CA ARG A 126 14.25 5.00 0.45
C ARG A 126 13.25 4.09 -0.29
N PRO A 127 13.11 2.82 0.12
CA PRO A 127 12.38 1.84 -0.66
C PRO A 127 10.86 2.05 -0.62
N VAL A 128 10.17 1.57 -1.66
CA VAL A 128 8.71 1.64 -1.79
C VAL A 128 8.14 0.29 -2.20
N VAL A 129 7.06 -0.12 -1.55
CA VAL A 129 6.16 -1.19 -2.01
C VAL A 129 4.84 -0.52 -2.42
N ALA A 130 4.54 -0.52 -3.71
CA ALA A 130 3.34 0.10 -4.27
C ALA A 130 2.30 -0.95 -4.65
N MET A 131 1.07 -0.77 -4.18
CA MET A 131 -0.04 -1.69 -4.41
C MET A 131 -1.17 -1.03 -5.17
N ARG A 132 -1.80 -1.83 -6.05
CA ARG A 132 -2.93 -1.44 -6.91
C ARG A 132 -2.81 0.02 -7.32
N THR A 133 -3.75 0.88 -6.98
CA THR A 133 -3.95 2.17 -7.64
C THR A 133 -2.83 3.18 -7.41
N ALA A 134 -1.77 2.84 -6.67
CA ALA A 134 -0.58 3.68 -6.52
C ALA A 134 0.11 4.04 -7.85
N THR A 135 -0.11 3.27 -8.93
CA THR A 135 0.26 3.65 -10.32
C THR A 135 -0.34 5.00 -10.74
N HIS A 136 -1.40 5.44 -10.09
CA HIS A 136 -2.03 6.74 -10.26
C HIS A 136 -2.40 7.34 -8.90
N ALA A 137 -1.43 7.29 -7.98
CA ALA A 137 -1.57 7.73 -6.60
C ALA A 137 -2.09 9.16 -6.45
N PHE A 138 -1.73 10.06 -7.36
CA PHE A 138 -1.92 11.50 -7.20
C PHE A 138 -2.58 12.16 -8.41
N ASP A 139 -3.55 13.04 -8.16
CA ASP A 139 -4.20 13.94 -9.14
C ASP A 139 -4.16 15.36 -8.56
N LEU A 140 -2.96 15.94 -8.56
CA LEU A 140 -2.60 17.15 -7.80
C LEU A 140 -3.05 18.41 -8.54
N LYS A 141 -4.29 18.79 -8.30
CA LYS A 141 -4.89 20.05 -8.78
C LYS A 141 -4.60 21.21 -7.84
N SER A 142 -4.43 20.92 -6.55
CA SER A 142 -4.26 21.90 -5.48
C SER A 142 -2.79 22.14 -5.09
N SER A 143 -1.88 21.22 -5.41
CA SER A 143 -0.45 21.43 -5.26
C SER A 143 0.09 22.12 -6.51
N THR A 144 0.80 23.25 -6.37
CA THR A 144 1.48 23.90 -7.49
C THR A 144 2.94 23.45 -7.58
N THR A 145 3.57 23.18 -6.44
CA THR A 145 4.98 22.77 -6.37
C THR A 145 5.22 21.36 -6.90
N TYR A 146 4.27 20.43 -6.69
CA TYR A 146 4.46 19.01 -6.98
C TYR A 146 3.60 18.49 -8.14
N GLN A 147 3.06 19.37 -8.99
CA GLN A 147 2.18 18.98 -10.12
C GLN A 147 2.77 17.91 -11.03
N ARG A 148 4.11 17.89 -11.20
CA ARG A 148 4.79 16.87 -12.01
C ARG A 148 4.55 15.43 -11.52
N TYR A 149 4.21 15.23 -10.24
CA TYR A 149 3.91 13.91 -9.66
C TYR A 149 2.49 13.43 -9.99
N SER A 150 1.60 14.29 -10.49
CA SER A 150 0.27 13.90 -10.95
C SER A 150 0.34 12.81 -12.00
N TRP A 151 -0.51 11.80 -11.90
CA TRP A 151 -0.50 10.58 -12.73
C TRP A 151 -0.56 10.85 -14.25
N ASN A 152 -1.14 11.98 -14.64
CA ASN A 152 -1.33 12.44 -16.02
C ASN A 152 -0.37 13.57 -16.42
N SER A 153 0.67 13.82 -15.63
CA SER A 153 1.69 14.83 -15.89
C SER A 153 2.30 14.67 -17.29
N LYS A 154 2.56 15.80 -17.94
CA LYS A 154 3.21 15.90 -19.25
C LYS A 154 4.66 16.34 -19.16
N GLU A 155 5.02 17.06 -18.09
CA GLU A 155 6.42 17.37 -17.77
C GLU A 155 7.17 16.10 -17.39
N TRP A 156 6.55 15.29 -16.54
CA TRP A 156 7.04 13.98 -16.16
C TRP A 156 6.03 12.97 -16.69
N ASP A 157 6.26 12.45 -17.90
CA ASP A 157 5.26 11.65 -18.61
C ASP A 157 4.74 10.48 -17.75
N GLY A 158 3.44 10.47 -17.48
CA GLY A 158 2.79 9.47 -16.61
C GLY A 158 3.06 9.66 -15.11
N GLY A 159 3.65 10.79 -14.72
CA GLY A 159 3.84 11.22 -13.34
C GLY A 159 4.57 10.24 -12.44
N PHE A 160 4.22 10.31 -11.15
CA PHE A 160 4.78 9.43 -10.13
C PHE A 160 4.72 7.94 -10.51
N GLY A 161 3.58 7.47 -11.05
CA GLY A 161 3.39 6.08 -11.43
C GLY A 161 4.41 5.59 -12.44
N ARG A 162 4.46 6.23 -13.63
CA ARG A 162 5.40 5.80 -14.67
C ARG A 162 6.85 5.99 -14.21
N GLN A 163 7.11 7.08 -13.52
CA GLN A 163 8.48 7.56 -13.37
C GLN A 163 9.18 7.01 -12.12
N VAL A 164 8.44 6.71 -11.07
CA VAL A 164 8.96 6.08 -9.85
C VAL A 164 8.63 4.59 -9.85
N LEU A 165 7.37 4.24 -10.15
CA LEU A 165 6.89 2.86 -10.02
C LEU A 165 7.14 2.00 -11.26
N GLY A 166 7.37 2.62 -12.43
CA GLY A 166 7.59 1.93 -13.70
C GLY A 166 6.41 2.01 -14.67
N GLU A 167 5.19 2.22 -14.17
CA GLU A 167 4.02 2.46 -15.03
C GLU A 167 2.91 3.26 -14.32
N THR A 168 2.19 4.07 -15.11
CA THR A 168 0.99 4.81 -14.72
C THR A 168 -0.29 4.10 -15.16
N TRP A 169 -1.44 4.57 -14.69
CA TRP A 169 -2.74 4.07 -15.13
C TRP A 169 -2.98 4.29 -16.63
N ILE A 170 -3.49 3.25 -17.30
CA ILE A 170 -3.89 3.29 -18.71
C ILE A 170 -5.36 2.90 -18.82
N ASP A 171 -5.64 1.61 -18.61
CA ASP A 171 -6.99 1.06 -18.59
C ASP A 171 -7.01 -0.31 -17.88
N HIS A 172 -8.20 -0.87 -17.77
CA HIS A 172 -8.39 -2.28 -17.47
C HIS A 172 -8.11 -3.10 -18.74
N HIS A 173 -7.27 -4.14 -18.62
CA HIS A 173 -7.02 -5.10 -19.69
C HIS A 173 -8.08 -6.21 -19.73
N GLY A 174 -8.64 -6.54 -18.57
CA GLY A 174 -9.79 -7.42 -18.40
C GLY A 174 -11.12 -6.65 -18.29
N ARG A 175 -12.22 -7.40 -18.23
CA ARG A 175 -13.52 -6.86 -17.85
C ARG A 175 -13.55 -6.66 -16.33
N HIS A 176 -13.42 -5.40 -15.92
CA HIS A 176 -13.44 -4.99 -14.53
C HIS A 176 -14.67 -5.53 -13.77
N ALA A 177 -14.44 -6.01 -12.54
CA ALA A 177 -15.43 -6.64 -11.65
C ALA A 177 -16.17 -7.87 -12.21
N VAL A 178 -15.65 -8.48 -13.29
CA VAL A 178 -16.19 -9.70 -13.91
C VAL A 178 -15.11 -10.76 -14.07
N GLN A 179 -13.90 -10.34 -14.44
CA GLN A 179 -12.75 -11.21 -14.66
C GLN A 179 -11.74 -11.04 -13.54
N SER A 180 -11.17 -12.16 -13.09
CA SER A 180 -10.11 -12.21 -12.08
C SER A 180 -8.73 -12.43 -12.70
N SER A 181 -7.70 -12.35 -11.87
CA SER A 181 -6.31 -12.52 -12.29
C SER A 181 -5.67 -13.72 -11.61
N ARG A 182 -5.00 -14.57 -12.38
CA ARG A 182 -4.05 -15.58 -11.88
C ARG A 182 -2.62 -15.12 -12.17
N GLY A 183 -1.78 -15.10 -11.15
CA GLY A 183 -0.39 -14.70 -11.26
C GLY A 183 0.49 -15.84 -11.79
N ILE A 184 1.09 -15.64 -12.95
CA ILE A 184 2.04 -16.56 -13.58
C ILE A 184 3.45 -15.99 -13.42
N VAL A 185 4.35 -16.75 -12.81
CA VAL A 185 5.76 -16.34 -12.65
C VAL A 185 6.42 -16.21 -14.02
N VAL A 186 7.10 -15.08 -14.25
CA VAL A 186 7.89 -14.86 -15.46
C VAL A 186 9.02 -15.90 -15.53
N LYS A 187 9.18 -16.54 -16.69
CA LYS A 187 10.24 -17.52 -16.92
C LYS A 187 11.61 -16.93 -16.60
N GLY A 188 12.38 -17.61 -15.75
CA GLY A 188 13.70 -17.17 -15.29
C GLY A 188 13.69 -16.39 -13.96
N GLN A 189 12.51 -15.95 -13.48
CA GLN A 189 12.36 -15.23 -12.21
C GLN A 189 12.04 -16.14 -11.02
N GLU A 190 11.97 -17.46 -11.21
CA GLU A 190 11.52 -18.42 -10.19
C GLU A 190 12.39 -18.39 -8.92
N ARG A 191 13.62 -17.90 -9.03
CA ARG A 191 14.58 -17.77 -7.92
C ARG A 191 14.63 -16.38 -7.30
N HIS A 192 13.86 -15.41 -7.82
CA HIS A 192 13.83 -14.06 -7.27
C HIS A 192 13.35 -14.10 -5.80
N PRO A 193 14.01 -13.42 -4.85
CA PRO A 193 13.67 -13.55 -3.43
C PRO A 193 12.21 -13.22 -3.10
N ILE A 194 11.59 -12.29 -3.84
CA ILE A 194 10.17 -11.95 -3.68
C ILE A 194 9.25 -13.15 -3.94
N LEU A 195 9.62 -14.03 -4.87
CA LEU A 195 8.83 -15.19 -5.29
C LEU A 195 9.10 -16.45 -4.46
N ARG A 196 9.96 -16.36 -3.43
CA ARG A 196 10.28 -17.50 -2.57
C ARG A 196 9.04 -18.06 -1.88
N GLY A 197 8.79 -19.35 -2.08
CA GLY A 197 7.62 -20.05 -1.53
C GLY A 197 6.30 -19.77 -2.26
N ILE A 198 6.35 -19.17 -3.46
CA ILE A 198 5.17 -18.87 -4.29
C ILE A 198 5.28 -19.65 -5.60
N PRO A 199 4.58 -20.80 -5.74
CA PRO A 199 4.49 -21.50 -7.03
C PRO A 199 3.81 -20.63 -8.09
N SER A 200 4.19 -20.80 -9.36
CA SER A 200 3.47 -20.17 -10.47
C SER A 200 2.01 -20.62 -10.47
N GLY A 201 1.08 -19.66 -10.60
CA GLY A 201 -0.36 -19.91 -10.52
C GLY A 201 -0.94 -19.91 -9.10
N ALA A 202 -0.12 -19.84 -8.05
CA ALA A 202 -0.62 -19.84 -6.66
C ALA A 202 -1.25 -18.51 -6.24
N ILE A 203 -0.87 -17.41 -6.90
CA ILE A 203 -1.52 -16.11 -6.73
C ILE A 203 -2.80 -16.12 -7.55
N TRP A 204 -3.94 -16.06 -6.88
CA TRP A 204 -5.21 -15.75 -7.50
C TRP A 204 -5.86 -14.61 -6.75
N VAL A 205 -6.34 -13.61 -7.48
CA VAL A 205 -6.99 -12.43 -6.91
C VAL A 205 -8.25 -12.07 -7.69
N PRO A 206 -9.36 -11.68 -7.02
CA PRO A 206 -10.60 -11.32 -7.70
C PRO A 206 -10.50 -10.02 -8.50
N THR A 207 -9.47 -9.18 -8.26
CA THR A 207 -9.24 -7.99 -9.09
C THR A 207 -8.79 -8.36 -10.50
N ASP A 208 -9.25 -7.57 -11.46
CA ASP A 208 -8.89 -7.68 -12.86
C ASP A 208 -7.46 -7.15 -13.16
N VAL A 209 -6.94 -7.51 -14.34
CA VAL A 209 -5.61 -7.10 -14.81
C VAL A 209 -5.62 -5.68 -15.37
N TYR A 210 -4.64 -4.88 -14.98
CA TYR A 210 -4.36 -3.57 -15.57
C TYR A 210 -3.55 -3.68 -16.85
N ARG A 211 -3.83 -2.82 -17.83
CA ARG A 211 -2.92 -2.67 -18.98
C ARG A 211 -1.70 -1.86 -18.58
N VAL A 212 -0.56 -2.29 -19.12
CA VAL A 212 0.71 -1.58 -19.07
C VAL A 212 1.24 -1.40 -20.48
N ARG A 213 2.10 -0.40 -20.73
CA ARG A 213 2.81 -0.30 -22.01
C ARG A 213 3.87 -1.38 -22.09
N LEU A 214 3.91 -2.07 -23.23
CA LEU A 214 4.96 -3.02 -23.57
C LEU A 214 5.81 -2.47 -24.74
N PRO A 215 7.15 -2.63 -24.70
CA PRO A 215 7.92 -3.14 -23.56
C PRO A 215 7.85 -2.19 -22.34
N LEU A 216 8.04 -2.75 -21.14
CA LEU A 216 8.20 -1.94 -19.93
C LEU A 216 9.46 -1.06 -20.05
N PRO A 217 9.53 0.10 -19.35
CA PRO A 217 10.71 0.95 -19.37
C PRO A 217 11.99 0.22 -18.91
N ASP A 218 13.14 0.70 -19.35
CA ASP A 218 14.44 0.19 -18.92
C ASP A 218 14.57 0.20 -17.38
N GLY A 219 15.15 -0.85 -16.84
CA GLY A 219 15.32 -1.03 -15.39
C GLY A 219 14.04 -1.46 -14.65
N VAL A 220 12.94 -1.72 -15.36
CA VAL A 220 11.74 -2.39 -14.82
C VAL A 220 11.81 -3.88 -15.14
N GLU A 221 11.81 -4.72 -14.10
CA GLU A 221 11.95 -6.17 -14.21
C GLU A 221 10.64 -6.86 -13.81
N PRO A 222 9.87 -7.43 -14.76
CA PRO A 222 8.62 -8.11 -14.46
C PRO A 222 8.90 -9.44 -13.74
N LEU A 223 8.18 -9.69 -12.65
CA LEU A 223 8.25 -10.91 -11.85
C LEU A 223 7.04 -11.82 -12.06
N VAL A 224 5.85 -11.22 -12.20
CA VAL A 224 4.57 -11.93 -12.35
C VAL A 224 3.78 -11.32 -13.49
N LEU A 225 3.24 -12.17 -14.36
CA LEU A 225 2.26 -11.85 -15.39
C LEU A 225 0.85 -12.19 -14.90
N GLY A 226 -0.15 -11.42 -15.32
CA GLY A 226 -1.55 -11.65 -15.01
C GLY A 226 -2.23 -12.42 -16.13
N GLU A 227 -2.58 -13.68 -15.86
CA GLU A 227 -3.49 -14.47 -16.68
C GLU A 227 -4.93 -14.07 -16.33
N VAL A 228 -5.64 -13.49 -17.31
CA VAL A 228 -7.05 -13.10 -17.18
C VAL A 228 -7.93 -14.34 -17.22
N LEU A 229 -8.77 -14.53 -16.20
CA LEU A 229 -9.73 -15.62 -16.11
C LEU A 229 -11.13 -15.18 -16.56
N LYS A 230 -11.96 -16.12 -17.03
CA LYS A 230 -13.32 -15.84 -17.54
C LYS A 230 -14.28 -15.34 -16.45
N GLY A 231 -14.03 -15.66 -15.18
CA GLY A 231 -14.86 -15.27 -14.04
C GLY A 231 -14.03 -14.92 -12.80
N MET A 232 -14.68 -14.91 -11.63
CA MET A 232 -14.12 -14.55 -10.33
C MET A 232 -13.96 -15.73 -9.37
N ASN A 233 -13.76 -16.94 -9.89
CA ASN A 233 -13.36 -18.11 -9.12
C ASN A 233 -11.94 -18.54 -9.51
N PRO A 234 -11.14 -19.07 -8.55
CA PRO A 234 -9.78 -19.52 -8.84
C PRO A 234 -9.70 -20.65 -9.86
N SER A 235 -10.76 -21.45 -9.99
CA SER A 235 -10.89 -22.55 -10.95
C SER A 235 -11.43 -22.13 -12.32
N ASP A 236 -11.80 -20.87 -12.52
CA ASP A 236 -12.31 -20.41 -13.81
C ASP A 236 -11.22 -20.52 -14.88
N GLU A 237 -11.64 -20.86 -16.10
CA GLU A 237 -10.72 -21.02 -17.23
C GLU A 237 -10.12 -19.67 -17.64
N PRO A 238 -8.89 -19.65 -18.18
CA PRO A 238 -8.32 -18.47 -18.81
C PRO A 238 -9.16 -17.99 -20.00
N VAL A 239 -9.15 -16.68 -20.22
CA VAL A 239 -9.71 -16.10 -21.46
C VAL A 239 -8.78 -16.43 -22.63
N ALA A 240 -9.36 -16.76 -23.78
CA ALA A 240 -8.59 -17.01 -25.01
C ALA A 240 -8.23 -15.70 -25.74
N GLY A 241 -7.11 -15.70 -26.45
CA GLY A 241 -6.72 -14.62 -27.37
C GLY A 241 -5.96 -13.47 -26.71
N LYS A 242 -6.10 -12.26 -27.28
CA LYS A 242 -5.25 -11.09 -27.02
C LYS A 242 -5.16 -10.62 -25.56
N GLN A 243 -6.06 -11.08 -24.69
CA GLN A 243 -6.01 -10.75 -23.26
C GLN A 243 -4.91 -11.54 -22.53
N ASN A 244 -4.55 -12.72 -23.02
CA ASN A 244 -3.49 -13.56 -22.45
C ASN A 244 -2.32 -13.81 -23.43
N ASP A 245 -2.34 -13.19 -24.60
CA ASP A 245 -1.29 -13.30 -25.62
C ASP A 245 -0.94 -11.92 -26.23
N PRO A 246 0.05 -11.19 -25.64
CA PRO A 246 0.77 -11.53 -24.41
C PRO A 246 -0.03 -11.20 -23.14
N MET A 247 0.26 -11.88 -22.03
CA MET A 247 -0.18 -11.47 -20.70
C MET A 247 0.49 -10.17 -20.26
N MET A 248 -0.20 -9.37 -19.45
CA MET A 248 0.35 -8.13 -18.89
C MET A 248 1.14 -8.42 -17.61
N PRO A 249 2.31 -7.77 -17.40
CA PRO A 249 2.95 -7.70 -16.09
C PRO A 249 2.01 -7.14 -15.02
N VAL A 250 1.93 -7.83 -13.88
CA VAL A 250 1.12 -7.45 -12.72
C VAL A 250 1.93 -7.27 -11.44
N ALA A 251 3.19 -7.73 -11.42
CA ALA A 251 4.15 -7.40 -10.38
C ALA A 251 5.56 -7.29 -10.95
N TRP A 252 6.31 -6.27 -10.54
CA TRP A 252 7.65 -5.99 -11.05
C TRP A 252 8.49 -5.24 -10.02
N THR A 253 9.80 -5.26 -10.24
CA THR A 253 10.77 -4.47 -9.48
C THR A 253 11.37 -3.38 -10.34
N ARG A 254 11.86 -2.32 -9.69
CA ARG A 254 12.62 -1.24 -10.32
C ARG A 254 13.64 -0.68 -9.34
N THR A 255 14.76 -0.19 -9.88
CA THR A 255 15.63 0.76 -9.15
C THR A 255 15.31 2.18 -9.59
N TYR A 256 14.97 3.05 -8.65
CA TYR A 256 14.71 4.47 -8.90
C TYR A 256 15.82 5.32 -8.26
N ILE A 257 16.32 6.33 -8.98
CA ILE A 257 17.31 7.27 -8.44
C ILE A 257 16.65 8.65 -8.44
N GLY A 258 16.33 9.14 -7.25
CA GLY A 258 15.79 10.48 -7.04
C GLY A 258 16.88 11.54 -6.97
N ALA A 259 16.48 12.76 -6.62
CA ALA A 259 17.32 13.95 -6.57
C ALA A 259 18.51 13.83 -5.62
N GLN A 260 18.44 13.00 -4.57
CA GLN A 260 19.57 12.78 -3.66
C GLN A 260 20.59 11.75 -4.19
N GLY A 261 20.38 11.19 -5.39
CA GLY A 261 21.32 10.28 -6.05
C GLY A 261 21.42 8.88 -5.45
N LYS A 262 20.61 8.56 -4.42
CA LYS A 262 20.60 7.24 -3.78
C LYS A 262 19.61 6.31 -4.50
N PRO A 263 20.01 5.06 -4.83
CA PRO A 263 19.12 4.10 -5.46
C PRO A 263 18.08 3.56 -4.47
N ALA A 264 16.81 3.72 -4.80
CA ALA A 264 15.67 3.10 -4.11
C ALA A 264 15.28 1.78 -4.75
N ARG A 265 15.06 0.75 -3.92
CA ARG A 265 14.40 -0.49 -4.33
C ARG A 265 12.89 -0.30 -4.33
N ILE A 266 12.27 -0.48 -5.49
CA ILE A 266 10.83 -0.35 -5.69
C ILE A 266 10.26 -1.69 -6.10
N PHE A 267 9.20 -2.12 -5.42
CA PHE A 267 8.33 -3.19 -5.88
C PHE A 267 6.95 -2.62 -6.14
N THR A 268 6.37 -2.97 -7.29
CA THR A 268 5.03 -2.52 -7.68
C THR A 268 4.19 -3.72 -8.06
N THR A 269 2.94 -3.75 -7.61
CA THR A 269 1.92 -4.71 -8.04
C THR A 269 0.63 -3.99 -8.42
N THR A 270 0.02 -4.36 -9.55
CA THR A 270 -1.31 -3.88 -9.97
C THR A 270 -2.45 -4.72 -9.39
N MET A 271 -2.14 -5.74 -8.58
CA MET A 271 -3.06 -6.43 -7.69
C MET A 271 -3.06 -5.76 -6.30
N GLY A 272 -4.11 -5.92 -5.49
CA GLY A 272 -4.08 -5.43 -4.11
C GLY A 272 -5.39 -5.07 -3.42
N SER A 273 -6.57 -5.47 -3.88
CA SER A 273 -7.79 -5.22 -3.10
C SER A 273 -7.75 -5.88 -1.72
N ALA A 274 -8.57 -5.41 -0.78
CA ALA A 274 -8.69 -6.08 0.52
C ALA A 274 -9.10 -7.56 0.38
N GLN A 275 -9.92 -7.92 -0.62
CA GLN A 275 -10.28 -9.32 -0.88
C GLN A 275 -9.10 -10.14 -1.42
N ASP A 276 -8.15 -9.51 -2.11
CA ASP A 276 -6.95 -10.19 -2.63
C ASP A 276 -6.08 -10.73 -1.50
N LEU A 277 -6.10 -10.08 -0.33
CA LEU A 277 -5.41 -10.56 0.87
C LEU A 277 -6.01 -11.86 1.42
N LEU A 278 -7.14 -12.37 0.92
CA LEU A 278 -7.62 -13.71 1.30
C LEU A 278 -6.73 -14.82 0.73
N ASN A 279 -6.06 -14.59 -0.40
CA ASN A 279 -5.10 -15.51 -1.00
C ASN A 279 -3.74 -15.45 -0.28
N ASP A 280 -3.23 -16.60 0.17
CA ASP A 280 -1.98 -16.68 0.91
C ASP A 280 -0.74 -16.42 0.04
N GLY A 281 -0.76 -16.84 -1.23
CA GLY A 281 0.27 -16.53 -2.23
C GLY A 281 0.44 -15.03 -2.42
N PHE A 282 -0.66 -14.27 -2.47
CA PHE A 282 -0.63 -12.81 -2.57
C PHE A 282 -0.12 -12.16 -1.28
N ARG A 283 -0.57 -12.61 -0.11
CA ARG A 283 -0.01 -12.14 1.18
C ARG A 283 1.51 -12.40 1.25
N ARG A 284 1.95 -13.58 0.79
CA ARG A 284 3.38 -13.94 0.72
C ARG A 284 4.16 -13.04 -0.22
N LEU A 285 3.60 -12.71 -1.37
CA LEU A 285 4.21 -11.75 -2.31
C LEU A 285 4.49 -10.41 -1.64
N LEU A 286 3.50 -9.84 -0.96
CA LEU A 286 3.61 -8.55 -0.28
C LEU A 286 4.61 -8.58 0.88
N VAL A 287 4.56 -9.62 1.73
CA VAL A 287 5.51 -9.79 2.83
C VAL A 287 6.94 -9.91 2.29
N ASN A 288 7.16 -10.79 1.31
CA ASN A 288 8.49 -10.97 0.73
C ASN A 288 9.00 -9.69 0.03
N ALA A 289 8.11 -8.93 -0.63
CA ALA A 289 8.44 -7.64 -1.22
C ALA A 289 8.89 -6.63 -0.16
N CYS A 290 8.24 -6.56 1.00
CA CYS A 290 8.65 -5.69 2.10
C CYS A 290 10.07 -6.04 2.59
N TYR A 291 10.38 -7.33 2.78
CA TYR A 291 11.72 -7.77 3.16
C TYR A 291 12.77 -7.44 2.10
N TRP A 292 12.49 -7.72 0.82
CA TRP A 292 13.41 -7.43 -0.27
C TRP A 292 13.68 -5.93 -0.43
N ALA A 293 12.64 -5.11 -0.30
CA ALA A 293 12.74 -3.67 -0.51
C ALA A 293 13.68 -3.02 0.51
N ILE A 294 13.69 -3.49 1.76
CA ILE A 294 14.58 -3.00 2.83
C ILE A 294 15.92 -3.76 2.94
N GLY A 295 16.28 -4.59 1.96
CA GLY A 295 17.58 -5.28 1.95
C GLY A 295 17.67 -6.49 2.89
N MET A 296 16.54 -7.09 3.25
CA MET A 296 16.44 -8.22 4.17
C MET A 296 16.06 -9.53 3.47
N GLU A 297 16.28 -9.66 2.15
CA GLU A 297 15.98 -10.86 1.36
C GLU A 297 16.61 -12.16 1.91
N GLY A 298 17.76 -12.06 2.57
CA GLY A 298 18.42 -13.18 3.25
C GLY A 298 17.65 -13.71 4.47
N ARG A 299 16.66 -12.96 4.98
CA ARG A 299 15.79 -13.34 6.10
C ARG A 299 14.43 -13.87 5.66
N ILE A 300 14.15 -13.92 4.36
CA ILE A 300 12.91 -14.49 3.83
C ILE A 300 12.97 -16.01 3.95
N ALA A 301 12.25 -16.61 4.91
CA ALA A 301 12.08 -18.06 4.95
C ALA A 301 11.01 -18.49 3.95
N GLU A 302 11.18 -19.66 3.33
CA GLU A 302 10.18 -20.22 2.40
C GLU A 302 8.80 -20.36 3.05
N ARG A 303 8.77 -20.68 4.34
CA ARG A 303 7.56 -20.85 5.15
C ARG A 303 7.31 -19.70 6.12
N SER A 304 7.81 -18.49 5.83
CA SER A 304 7.48 -17.29 6.61
C SER A 304 5.96 -17.18 6.78
N SER A 305 5.48 -16.93 8.00
CA SER A 305 4.04 -16.86 8.25
C SER A 305 3.42 -15.67 7.51
N VAL A 306 2.36 -15.94 6.76
CA VAL A 306 1.49 -14.94 6.11
C VAL A 306 0.04 -15.12 6.56
N GLU A 307 -0.14 -15.80 7.70
CA GLU A 307 -1.45 -16.00 8.29
C GLU A 307 -2.06 -14.66 8.71
N LEU A 308 -3.35 -14.51 8.43
CA LEU A 308 -4.15 -13.39 8.92
C LEU A 308 -4.01 -13.28 10.45
N VAL A 309 -4.14 -12.05 10.94
CA VAL A 309 -4.14 -11.71 12.36
C VAL A 309 -5.52 -11.16 12.70
N GLY A 310 -6.21 -11.83 13.63
CA GLY A 310 -7.60 -11.53 13.95
C GLY A 310 -8.57 -11.94 12.84
N ALA A 311 -9.86 -11.62 13.05
CA ALA A 311 -10.87 -11.80 12.03
C ALA A 311 -10.63 -10.84 10.84
N TYR A 312 -10.83 -11.34 9.63
CA TYR A 312 -10.65 -10.56 8.40
C TYR A 312 -11.71 -10.93 7.37
N GLU A 313 -12.76 -10.11 7.32
CA GLU A 313 -13.89 -10.22 6.40
C GLU A 313 -13.96 -8.93 5.57
N PRO A 314 -13.12 -8.79 4.54
CA PRO A 314 -13.04 -7.55 3.78
C PRO A 314 -14.32 -7.31 2.99
N LEU A 315 -14.71 -6.04 2.89
CA LEU A 315 -15.82 -5.62 2.04
C LEU A 315 -15.45 -5.79 0.56
N PRO A 316 -16.42 -6.10 -0.32
CA PRO A 316 -16.17 -6.13 -1.74
C PRO A 316 -15.62 -4.81 -2.29
N PHE A 317 -14.69 -4.89 -3.24
CA PHE A 317 -14.23 -3.71 -3.95
C PHE A 317 -15.38 -3.14 -4.81
N LYS A 318 -15.60 -1.83 -4.69
CA LYS A 318 -16.59 -1.03 -5.44
C LYS A 318 -16.47 0.45 -5.04
N PHE A 319 -16.89 1.38 -5.89
CA PHE A 319 -17.00 2.76 -5.45
C PHE A 319 -18.10 2.95 -4.40
N GLY A 320 -17.87 3.87 -3.45
CA GLY A 320 -18.86 4.25 -2.42
C GLY A 320 -19.27 3.13 -1.45
N GLY A 321 -18.48 2.05 -1.37
CA GLY A 321 -18.79 0.87 -0.57
C GLY A 321 -18.02 0.72 0.73
N ALA A 322 -17.26 1.74 1.15
CA ALA A 322 -16.50 1.72 2.40
C ALA A 322 -17.43 1.70 3.63
N ALA A 323 -16.97 1.09 4.72
CA ALA A 323 -17.66 1.16 6.01
C ALA A 323 -17.73 2.62 6.50
N LYS A 324 -18.86 3.01 7.07
CA LYS A 324 -19.08 4.38 7.58
C LYS A 324 -18.81 4.46 9.08
N GLY A 325 -18.34 5.62 9.53
CA GLY A 325 -18.18 5.91 10.96
C GLY A 325 -16.97 5.25 11.62
N VAL A 326 -16.15 4.52 10.87
CA VAL A 326 -14.94 3.86 11.40
C VAL A 326 -13.85 4.89 11.63
N LYS A 327 -13.27 4.90 12.83
CA LYS A 327 -12.09 5.69 13.20
C LYS A 327 -10.84 4.79 13.26
N PRO A 328 -9.62 5.34 13.12
CA PRO A 328 -8.40 4.55 13.25
C PRO A 328 -8.29 3.78 14.59
N SER A 329 -8.78 4.37 15.69
CA SER A 329 -8.85 3.72 17.01
C SER A 329 -9.69 2.44 17.03
N ASP A 330 -10.71 2.34 16.16
CA ASP A 330 -11.58 1.16 16.09
C ASP A 330 -10.86 -0.05 15.45
N LEU A 331 -9.69 0.19 14.85
CA LEU A 331 -8.88 -0.83 14.17
C LEU A 331 -7.73 -1.34 15.03
N GLU A 332 -7.58 -0.85 16.27
CA GLU A 332 -6.57 -1.33 17.21
C GLU A 332 -6.77 -2.82 17.51
N LEU A 333 -5.66 -3.53 17.73
CA LEU A 333 -5.72 -4.91 18.21
C LEU A 333 -6.11 -4.89 19.70
N PRO A 334 -6.95 -5.84 20.15
CA PRO A 334 -7.35 -5.95 21.55
C PRO A 334 -6.21 -6.30 22.49
#